data_AF-A0A6G2AC63-F1
#
_entry.id   AF-A0A6G2AC63-F1
#
_cell.length_a   1.000
_cell.length_b   1.000
_cell.length_c   1.000
_cell.angle_alpha   90.00
_cell.angle_beta   90.00
_cell.angle_gamma   90.00
#
_symmetry.space_group_name_H-M   'P 1'
#
loop_
_entity.id
_entity.type
_entity.pdbx_description
1 polymer ?
#
loop_
_entity_poly.entity_id
_entity_poly.type
_entity_poly.pdbx_seq_one_letter_code
_entity_poly.pdbx_strand_id
1 'polypeptide(L)'
;MKQTNERLCALAQKGDAAALDSLIDNNKSFIGKVANDLFRSMNLAQSGLNLDTDDLKQAGNLGLWKTVPKFDAARGMKFLT
;
A
#
# COMPACT_ATOMS: atom_id res chain seq x y z
N MET A 1 -14.74 1.28 -15.31
CA MET A 1 -14.86 0.79 -13.92
C MET A 1 -13.48 0.42 -13.42
N LYS A 2 -13.10 0.84 -12.20
CA LYS A 2 -11.82 0.43 -11.59
C LYS A 2 -11.90 -1.05 -11.19
N GLN A 3 -10.87 -1.84 -11.47
CA GLN A 3 -10.83 -3.23 -11.01
C GLN A 3 -10.74 -3.27 -9.48
N THR A 4 -11.28 -4.32 -8.86
CA THR A 4 -11.13 -4.53 -7.42
C THR A 4 -9.69 -4.90 -7.08
N ASN A 5 -9.28 -4.59 -5.86
CA ASN A 5 -7.93 -4.88 -5.40
C ASN A 5 -7.65 -6.40 -5.32
N GLU A 6 -8.67 -7.21 -5.02
CA GLU A 6 -8.54 -8.67 -5.03
C GLU A 6 -8.26 -9.20 -6.44
N ARG A 7 -8.92 -8.64 -7.46
CA ARG A 7 -8.69 -9.02 -8.86
C ARG A 7 -7.30 -8.63 -9.30
N LEU A 8 -6.88 -7.41 -8.97
CA LEU A 8 -5.54 -6.94 -9.31
C LEU A 8 -4.45 -7.75 -8.59
N CYS A 9 -4.66 -8.17 -7.34
CA CYS A 9 -3.74 -9.08 -6.64
C CYS A 9 -3.59 -10.41 -7.38
N ALA A 10 -4.71 -11.02 -7.79
CA ALA A 10 -4.67 -12.28 -8.51
C ALA A 10 -3.94 -12.18 -9.87
N LEU A 11 -3.98 -11.01 -10.52
CA LEU A 11 -3.22 -10.74 -11.75
C LEU A 11 -1.73 -10.50 -11.45
N ALA A 12 -1.43 -9.66 -10.46
CA ALA A 12 -0.06 -9.35 -10.06
C ALA A 12 0.69 -10.60 -9.55
N GLN A 13 0.00 -11.50 -8.84
CA GLN A 13 0.54 -12.81 -8.42
C GLN A 13 0.91 -13.71 -9.61
N LYS A 14 0.32 -13.50 -10.78
CA LYS A 14 0.65 -14.21 -12.04
C LYS A 14 1.73 -13.50 -12.85
N GLY A 15 2.31 -12.41 -12.34
CA GLY A 15 3.36 -11.63 -12.99
C GLY A 15 2.87 -10.45 -13.82
N ASP A 16 1.59 -10.05 -13.71
CA ASP A 16 1.08 -8.86 -14.38
C ASP A 16 1.58 -7.58 -13.66
N ALA A 17 2.60 -6.94 -14.24
CA ALA A 17 3.18 -5.71 -13.72
C ALA A 17 2.19 -4.52 -13.74
N ALA A 18 1.32 -4.43 -14.77
CA ALA A 18 0.34 -3.35 -14.85
C ALA A 18 -0.76 -3.49 -13.78
N ALA A 19 -1.06 -4.72 -13.36
CA ALA A 19 -1.94 -4.96 -12.22
C ALA A 19 -1.31 -4.51 -10.90
N LEU A 20 0.01 -4.67 -10.74
CA LEU A 20 0.74 -4.16 -9.58
C LEU A 20 0.73 -2.63 -9.54
N ASP A 21 0.98 -1.95 -10.66
CA ASP A 21 0.91 -0.49 -10.75
C ASP A 21 -0.51 0.01 -10.42
N SER A 22 -1.52 -0.66 -10.98
CA SER A 22 -2.93 -0.35 -10.68
C SER A 22 -3.27 -0.53 -9.20
N LEU A 23 -2.67 -1.50 -8.49
CA LEU A 23 -2.83 -1.65 -7.04
C LEU A 23 -2.26 -0.48 -6.27
N ILE A 24 -1.07 0.01 -6.66
CA ILE A 24 -0.44 1.17 -6.02
C ILE A 24 -1.33 2.39 -6.20
N ASP A 25 -1.79 2.65 -7.43
CA ASP A 25 -2.67 3.77 -7.74
C ASP A 25 -4.04 3.67 -7.06
N ASN A 26 -4.55 2.45 -6.86
CA ASN A 26 -5.77 2.22 -6.08
C ASN A 26 -5.64 2.59 -4.61
N ASN A 27 -4.45 2.38 -4.03
CA ASN A 27 -4.23 2.52 -2.60
C ASN A 27 -3.45 3.78 -2.21
N LYS A 28 -3.04 4.61 -3.19
CA LYS A 28 -2.23 5.82 -2.97
C LYS A 28 -2.84 6.78 -1.95
N SER A 29 -4.15 7.01 -1.99
CA SER A 29 -4.85 7.88 -1.05
C SER A 29 -4.86 7.31 0.37
N PHE A 30 -5.09 5.99 0.52
CA PHE A 30 -5.04 5.31 1.80
C PHE A 30 -3.65 5.37 2.42
N ILE A 31 -2.62 5.03 1.64
CA ILE A 31 -1.21 5.09 2.06
C ILE A 31 -0.83 6.52 2.45
N GLY A 32 -1.23 7.51 1.65
CA GLY A 32 -0.98 8.92 1.96
C GLY A 32 -1.63 9.37 3.27
N LYS A 33 -2.87 8.94 3.54
CA LYS A 33 -3.57 9.22 4.80
C LYS A 33 -2.83 8.59 5.99
N VAL A 34 -2.55 7.29 5.94
CA VAL A 34 -1.88 6.57 7.03
C VAL A 34 -0.47 7.12 7.29
N ALA A 35 0.28 7.45 6.24
CA ALA A 35 1.60 8.09 6.38
C ALA A 35 1.51 9.43 7.13
N ASN A 36 0.55 10.29 6.77
CA ASN A 36 0.34 11.55 7.47
C ASN A 36 -0.08 11.36 8.94
N ASP A 37 -0.98 10.42 9.19
CA ASP A 37 -1.47 10.12 10.54
C ASP A 37 -0.33 9.59 11.43
N LEU A 38 0.51 8.70 10.91
CA LEU A 38 1.70 8.19 11.61
C LEU A 38 2.74 9.29 11.85
N PHE A 39 3.05 10.09 10.83
CA PHE A 39 4.01 11.19 10.95
C PHE A 39 3.66 12.15 12.09
N ARG A 40 2.37 12.48 12.22
CA ARG A 40 1.84 13.36 13.27
C ARG A 40 1.78 12.68 14.63
N SER A 41 1.16 11.49 14.71
CA SER A 41 0.95 10.80 15.99
C SER A 41 2.25 10.37 16.66
N MET A 42 3.29 10.09 15.89
CA MET A 42 4.62 9.73 16.39
C MET A 42 5.57 10.94 16.53
N ASN A 43 5.09 12.15 16.24
CA ASN A 43 5.87 13.39 16.33
C ASN A 43 7.20 13.33 15.54
N LEU A 44 7.15 12.75 14.32
CA LEU A 44 8.37 12.41 13.59
C LEU A 44 9.18 13.64 13.15
N ALA A 45 8.53 14.79 12.96
CA ALA A 45 9.22 16.05 12.66
C ALA A 45 10.24 16.46 13.75
N GLN A 46 10.06 15.99 14.99
CA GLN A 46 10.92 16.30 16.14
C GLN A 46 11.73 15.09 16.60
N SER A 47 11.61 13.94 15.94
CA SER A 47 12.28 12.70 16.32
C SER A 47 13.79 12.71 16.07
N GLY A 48 14.30 13.64 15.27
CA GLY A 48 15.70 13.66 14.83
C GLY A 48 16.04 12.58 13.79
N LEU A 49 15.05 11.79 13.33
CA LEU A 49 15.24 10.71 12.36
C LEU A 49 15.41 11.20 10.91
N ASN A 50 15.24 12.51 10.67
CA ASN A 50 15.28 13.11 9.33
C ASN A 50 14.37 12.40 8.32
N LEU A 51 13.15 12.08 8.76
CA LEU A 51 12.11 11.48 7.93
C LEU A 51 11.07 12.54 7.55
N ASP A 52 10.49 12.39 6.38
CA ASP A 52 9.29 13.11 5.96
C ASP A 52 8.12 12.16 5.65
N THR A 53 6.99 12.71 5.20
CA THR A 53 5.80 11.91 4.88
C THR A 53 5.98 11.06 3.61
N ASP A 54 6.87 11.45 2.70
CA ASP A 54 7.12 10.72 1.46
C ASP A 54 7.95 9.46 1.72
N ASP A 55 8.86 9.49 2.69
CA ASP A 55 9.55 8.28 3.18
C ASP A 55 8.54 7.23 3.68
N LEU A 56 7.55 7.65 4.47
CA LEU A 56 6.51 6.77 4.98
C LEU A 56 5.60 6.24 3.87
N LYS A 57 5.26 7.06 2.87
CA LYS A 57 4.49 6.60 1.69
C LYS A 57 5.27 5.55 0.91
N GLN A 58 6.57 5.74 0.71
CA GLN A 58 7.44 4.75 0.08
C GLN A 58 7.47 3.44 0.87
N ALA A 59 7.62 3.51 2.19
CA ALA A 59 7.55 2.33 3.05
C ALA A 59 6.19 1.62 2.95
N GLY A 60 5.09 2.37 2.88
CA GLY A 60 3.74 1.85 2.66
C GLY A 60 3.60 1.12 1.31
N ASN A 61 4.14 1.70 0.23
CA ASN A 61 4.16 1.06 -1.10
C ASN A 61 4.97 -0.24 -1.11
N LEU A 62 6.14 -0.25 -0.43
CA LEU A 62 6.93 -1.48 -0.27
C LEU A 62 6.19 -2.55 0.54
N GLY A 63 5.45 -2.14 1.58
CA GLY A 63 4.58 -3.02 2.35
C GLY A 63 3.48 -3.64 1.49
N LEU A 64 2.85 -2.84 0.63
CA LEU A 64 1.85 -3.30 -0.35
C LEU A 64 2.45 -4.37 -1.27
N TRP A 65 3.60 -4.09 -1.90
CA TRP A 65 4.30 -5.05 -2.77
C TRP A 65 4.63 -6.37 -2.08
N LYS A 66 5.14 -6.33 -0.85
CA LYS A 66 5.47 -7.53 -0.07
C LYS A 66 4.24 -8.35 0.33
N THR A 67 3.05 -7.74 0.34
CA THR A 67 1.80 -8.39 0.74
C THR A 67 1.09 -9.04 -0.44
N VAL A 68 1.21 -8.49 -1.66
CA VAL A 68 0.61 -9.07 -2.88
C VAL A 68 0.86 -10.58 -3.03
N PRO A 69 2.09 -11.12 -2.99
CA PRO A 69 2.31 -12.56 -3.16
C PRO A 69 1.80 -13.41 -2.00
N LYS A 70 1.48 -12.80 -0.85
CA LYS A 70 1.00 -13.48 0.36
C LYS A 70 -0.51 -13.42 0.52
N PHE A 71 -1.19 -12.60 -0.29
CA PHE A 71 -2.63 -12.44 -0.19
C PHE A 71 -3.36 -13.68 -0.68
N ASP A 72 -4.30 -14.16 0.14
CA ASP A 72 -5.13 -15.31 -0.15
C ASP A 72 -6.61 -14.87 -0.08
N ALA A 73 -7.19 -14.62 -1.25
CA ALA A 73 -8.58 -14.19 -1.37
C ALA A 73 -9.58 -15.26 -0.85
N ALA A 74 -9.19 -16.53 -0.79
CA ALA A 74 -10.05 -17.61 -0.30
C ALA A 74 -10.30 -17.50 1.22
N ARG A 75 -9.47 -16.73 1.95
CA ARG A 75 -9.67 -16.44 3.37
C ARG A 75 -10.76 -15.42 3.66
N GLY A 76 -11.44 -14.90 2.62
CA GLY A 76 -12.56 -13.96 2.76
C GLY A 76 -12.17 -12.56 3.26
N MET A 77 -10.87 -12.27 3.38
CA MET A 77 -10.36 -10.95 3.74
C MET A 77 -10.28 -10.07 2.50
N LYS A 78 -10.63 -8.78 2.64
CA LYS A 78 -10.43 -7.79 1.57
C LYS A 78 -8.95 -7.42 1.46
N PHE A 79 -8.47 -7.23 0.24
CA PHE A 79 -7.12 -6.72 0.03
C PHE A 79 -7.14 -5.20 0.04
N LEU A 80 -6.72 -4.64 1.19
CA LEU A 80 -6.50 -3.21 1.47
C LEU A 80 -7.52 -2.26 0.82
N THR A 81 -8.38 -1.64 1.62
CA THR A 81 -9.23 -0.51 1.21
C THR A 81 -9.01 0.67 2.12
#